data_AF-A0A520HYX5-F1
#
_entry.id   AF-A0A520HYX5-F1
#
_cell.length_a   1.000
_cell.length_b   1.000
_cell.length_c   1.000
_cell.angle_alpha   90.00
_cell.angle_beta   90.00
_cell.angle_gamma   90.00
#
_symmetry.space_group_name_H-M   'P 1'
#
loop_
_entity.id
_entity.type
_entity.pdbx_description
1 polymer ?
#
loop_
_entity_poly.entity_id
_entity_poly.type
_entity_poly.pdbx_seq_one_letter_code
_entity_poly.pdbx_strand_id
1 'polypeptide(L)'
;MSVISSNYNRKTSGFTIVELLVVIVVIGILASITFVSFNGVQARAKSVQSQSLAKDVAKKAEIFYILNNRYPTIVEFSAASTSSESRLPAGVTLYNYGDAYTNRLTTDWTKAVAYCISPTGGIEVTWWDHTRTGDYRFSNDVGKSYSAGNISGGCA
;
A
#
# COMPACT_ATOMS: atom_id res chain seq x y z
N MET A 1 -68.85 25.03 27.89
CA MET A 1 -67.80 24.64 26.92
C MET A 1 -67.01 23.50 27.55
N SER A 2 -67.39 22.25 27.29
CA SER A 2 -66.71 21.08 27.86
C SER A 2 -65.59 20.66 26.92
N VAL A 3 -64.36 20.66 27.42
CA VAL A 3 -63.17 20.29 26.65
C VAL A 3 -62.89 18.83 26.96
N ILE A 4 -63.07 17.94 25.98
CA ILE A 4 -62.69 16.52 26.11
C ILE A 4 -61.17 16.44 25.91
N SER A 5 -60.44 16.18 27.00
CA SER A 5 -59.01 15.88 26.95
C SER A 5 -58.80 14.44 26.46
N SER A 6 -58.42 14.28 25.20
CA SER A 6 -58.04 13.00 24.61
C SER A 6 -56.65 12.60 25.11
N ASN A 7 -56.62 11.67 26.07
CA ASN A 7 -55.38 11.05 26.53
C ASN A 7 -54.90 10.04 25.48
N TYR A 8 -53.99 10.47 24.60
CA TYR A 8 -53.23 9.57 23.74
C TYR A 8 -52.31 8.69 24.60
N ASN A 9 -52.79 7.50 24.95
CA ASN A 9 -52.01 6.44 25.57
C ASN A 9 -50.94 5.98 24.56
N ARG A 10 -49.73 6.55 24.61
CA ARG A 10 -48.60 6.05 23.82
C ARG A 10 -48.20 4.70 24.40
N LYS A 11 -48.49 3.62 23.68
CA LYS A 11 -47.96 2.29 23.99
C LYS A 11 -46.43 2.36 23.90
N THR A 12 -45.77 2.38 25.06
CA THR A 12 -44.31 2.18 25.14
C THR A 12 -44.05 0.70 24.95
N SER A 13 -43.77 0.28 23.71
CA SER A 13 -43.22 -1.05 23.43
C SER A 13 -41.75 -1.07 23.86
N GLY A 14 -41.45 -1.79 24.93
CA GLY A 14 -40.07 -2.08 25.33
C GLY A 14 -39.47 -3.18 24.46
N PHE A 15 -38.20 -3.02 24.06
CA PHE A 15 -37.42 -4.11 23.46
C PHE A 15 -37.27 -5.24 24.49
N THR A 16 -37.49 -6.47 24.08
CA THR A 16 -37.27 -7.62 24.96
C THR A 16 -35.77 -7.85 25.16
N ILE A 17 -35.36 -8.32 26.34
CA ILE A 17 -33.96 -8.69 26.61
C ILE A 17 -33.49 -9.77 25.60
N VAL A 18 -34.40 -10.65 25.19
CA VAL A 18 -34.13 -11.71 24.22
C VAL A 18 -33.85 -11.15 22.82
N GLU A 19 -34.60 -10.14 22.37
CA GLU A 19 -34.32 -9.45 21.10
C GLU A 19 -32.95 -8.80 21.10
N LEU A 20 -32.54 -8.16 22.19
CA LEU A 20 -31.23 -7.53 22.26
C LEU A 20 -30.10 -8.58 22.35
N LEU A 21 -30.35 -9.69 23.07
CA LEU A 21 -29.39 -10.79 23.19
C LEU A 21 -29.12 -11.48 21.85
N VAL A 22 -30.16 -11.80 21.07
CA VAL A 22 -29.94 -12.44 19.77
C VAL A 22 -29.21 -11.50 18.80
N VAL A 23 -29.46 -10.19 18.86
CA VAL A 23 -28.80 -9.21 17.99
C VAL A 23 -27.30 -9.14 18.27
N ILE A 24 -26.87 -9.08 19.53
CA ILE A 24 -25.43 -9.03 19.85
C ILE A 24 -24.72 -10.35 19.51
N VAL A 25 -25.40 -11.50 19.62
CA VAL A 25 -24.86 -12.80 19.20
C VAL A 25 -24.65 -12.84 17.69
N VAL A 26 -25.65 -12.41 16.91
CA VAL A 26 -25.56 -12.36 15.45
C VAL A 26 -24.47 -11.39 14.98
N ILE A 27 -24.39 -10.18 15.58
CA ILE A 27 -23.31 -9.23 15.29
C ILE A 27 -21.95 -9.82 15.64
N GLY A 28 -21.83 -10.54 16.77
CA GLY A 28 -20.59 -11.21 17.17
C GLY A 28 -20.11 -12.25 16.16
N ILE A 29 -21.03 -13.09 15.65
CA ILE A 29 -20.71 -14.10 14.62
C ILE A 29 -20.25 -13.41 13.32
N LEU A 30 -21.01 -12.43 12.82
CA LEU A 30 -20.66 -11.71 11.59
C LEU A 30 -19.34 -10.93 11.72
N ALA A 31 -19.10 -10.29 12.87
CA ALA A 31 -17.85 -9.58 13.16
C ALA A 31 -16.64 -10.52 13.17
N SER A 32 -16.77 -11.73 13.73
CA SER A 32 -15.68 -12.70 13.79
C SER A 32 -15.22 -13.17 12.39
N ILE A 33 -16.17 -13.46 11.49
CA ILE A 33 -15.88 -13.90 10.12
C ILE A 33 -15.24 -12.77 9.30
N THR A 34 -15.79 -11.56 9.42
CA THR A 34 -15.28 -10.39 8.69
C THR A 34 -13.86 -10.01 9.10
N PHE A 35 -13.51 -10.13 10.39
CA PHE A 35 -12.18 -9.76 10.89
C PHE A 35 -11.04 -10.57 10.25
N VAL A 36 -11.22 -11.89 10.09
CA VAL A 36 -10.19 -12.77 9.52
C VAL A 36 -9.90 -12.45 8.05
N SER A 37 -10.95 -12.14 7.26
CA SER A 37 -10.78 -11.81 5.84
C SER A 37 -10.20 -10.40 5.60
N PHE A 38 -10.45 -9.45 6.51
CA PHE A 38 -10.04 -8.05 6.36
C PHE A 38 -8.52 -7.86 6.34
N ASN A 39 -7.76 -8.68 7.09
CA ASN A 39 -6.29 -8.61 7.10
C ASN A 39 -5.68 -8.94 5.73
N GLY A 40 -6.22 -9.95 5.03
CA GLY A 40 -5.75 -10.32 3.69
C GLY A 40 -6.08 -9.28 2.62
N VAL A 41 -7.26 -8.66 2.71
CA VAL A 41 -7.69 -7.61 1.77
C VAL A 41 -6.83 -6.35 1.93
N GLN A 42 -6.57 -5.90 3.16
CA GLN A 42 -5.69 -4.75 3.41
C GLN A 42 -4.28 -4.98 2.85
N ALA A 43 -3.71 -6.17 3.06
CA ALA A 43 -2.41 -6.53 2.52
C ALA A 43 -2.39 -6.43 0.99
N ARG A 44 -3.39 -6.98 0.30
CA ARG A 44 -3.50 -6.88 -1.17
C ARG A 44 -3.61 -5.43 -1.65
N ALA A 45 -4.41 -4.61 -0.98
CA ALA A 45 -4.55 -3.20 -1.33
C ALA A 45 -3.21 -2.45 -1.24
N LYS A 46 -2.42 -2.71 -0.19
CA LYS A 46 -1.08 -2.13 -0.01
C LYS A 46 -0.07 -2.61 -1.06
N SER A 47 -0.13 -3.89 -1.44
CA SER A 47 0.71 -4.42 -2.54
C SER A 47 0.38 -3.74 -3.87
N VAL A 48 -0.91 -3.60 -4.21
CA VAL A 48 -1.34 -2.91 -5.44
C VAL A 48 -0.88 -1.45 -5.45
N GLN A 49 -0.96 -0.76 -4.30
CA GLN A 49 -0.47 0.60 -4.16
C GLN A 49 1.05 0.69 -4.42
N SER A 50 1.83 -0.21 -3.82
CA SER A 50 3.28 -0.27 -3.98
C SER A 50 3.69 -0.59 -5.43
N GLN A 51 2.98 -1.52 -6.07
CA GLN A 51 3.18 -1.85 -7.48
C GLN A 51 2.85 -0.66 -8.40
N SER A 52 1.75 0.07 -8.14
CA SER A 52 1.40 1.28 -8.88
C SER A 52 2.51 2.32 -8.77
N LEU A 53 3.06 2.50 -7.56
CA LEU A 53 4.13 3.44 -7.33
C LEU A 53 5.41 3.06 -8.10
N ALA A 54 5.79 1.78 -8.13
CA ALA A 54 6.94 1.33 -8.93
C ALA A 54 6.74 1.60 -10.43
N LYS A 55 5.53 1.40 -10.96
CA LYS A 55 5.21 1.75 -12.36
C LYS A 55 5.34 3.24 -12.62
N ASP A 56 4.90 4.08 -11.68
CA ASP A 56 5.07 5.53 -11.77
C ASP A 56 6.55 5.92 -11.77
N VAL A 57 7.37 5.32 -10.91
CA VAL A 57 8.83 5.53 -10.87
C VAL A 57 9.47 5.15 -12.21
N ALA A 58 9.12 4.00 -12.77
CA ALA A 58 9.63 3.56 -14.06
C ALA A 58 9.26 4.54 -15.19
N LYS A 59 8.00 4.96 -15.26
CA LYS A 59 7.52 5.94 -16.25
C LYS A 59 8.25 7.28 -16.12
N LYS A 60 8.50 7.73 -14.89
CA LYS A 60 9.22 8.98 -14.62
C LYS A 60 10.69 8.90 -15.05
N ALA A 61 11.31 7.74 -14.86
CA ALA A 61 12.66 7.46 -15.34
C ALA A 61 12.74 7.49 -16.87
N GLU A 62 11.75 6.93 -17.57
CA GLU A 62 11.65 6.98 -19.04
C GLU A 62 11.51 8.41 -19.56
N ILE A 63 10.67 9.23 -18.92
CA ILE A 63 10.53 10.66 -19.26
C ILE A 63 11.89 11.36 -19.08
N PHE A 64 12.61 11.08 -18.00
CA PHE A 64 13.93 11.66 -17.78
C PHE A 64 14.93 11.24 -18.87
N TYR A 65 14.87 9.98 -19.30
CA TYR A 65 15.69 9.45 -20.40
C TYR A 65 15.43 10.18 -21.71
N ILE A 66 14.17 10.45 -22.05
CA ILE A 66 13.81 11.23 -23.25
C ILE A 66 14.44 12.63 -23.22
N LEU A 67 14.52 13.25 -22.04
CA LEU A 67 15.02 14.61 -21.89
C LEU A 67 16.55 14.71 -21.78
N ASN A 68 17.20 13.72 -21.18
CA ASN A 68 18.63 13.79 -20.82
C ASN A 68 19.48 12.68 -21.47
N ASN A 69 18.87 11.81 -22.27
CA ASN A 69 19.49 10.64 -22.92
C ASN A 69 20.22 9.69 -21.95
N ARG A 70 19.79 9.66 -20.69
CA ARG A 70 20.28 8.76 -19.64
C ARG A 70 19.22 8.58 -18.57
N TYR A 71 19.31 7.52 -17.79
CA TYR A 71 18.42 7.34 -16.64
C TYR A 71 18.86 8.18 -15.43
N PRO A 72 17.89 8.63 -14.60
CA PRO A 72 18.18 9.46 -13.43
C PRO A 72 18.74 8.61 -12.29
N THR A 73 19.69 9.17 -11.54
CA THR A 73 20.08 8.63 -10.24
C THR A 73 18.99 8.87 -9.19
N ILE A 74 19.05 8.16 -8.07
CA ILE A 74 18.08 8.30 -6.97
C ILE A 74 17.95 9.75 -6.49
N VAL A 75 19.08 10.47 -6.40
CA VAL A 75 19.10 11.86 -5.96
C VAL A 75 18.36 12.76 -6.95
N GLU A 76 18.50 12.49 -8.26
CA GLU A 76 17.92 13.30 -9.32
C GLU A 76 16.41 13.21 -9.39
N PHE A 77 15.81 12.09 -8.99
CA PHE A 77 14.34 11.99 -8.91
C PHE A 77 13.69 12.99 -7.95
N SER A 78 14.44 13.49 -6.97
CA SER A 78 13.98 14.44 -5.95
C SER A 78 14.60 15.83 -6.06
N ALA A 79 15.59 16.00 -6.96
CA ALA A 79 16.27 17.26 -7.15
C ALA A 79 15.35 18.35 -7.73
N ALA A 80 15.49 19.57 -7.24
CA ALA A 80 14.73 20.72 -7.74
C ALA A 80 15.08 21.09 -9.19
N SER A 81 16.25 20.66 -9.67
CA SER A 81 16.72 20.85 -11.05
C SER A 81 16.09 19.89 -12.06
N THR A 82 15.40 18.86 -11.59
CA THR A 82 14.75 17.86 -12.45
C THR A 82 13.43 18.41 -12.96
N SER A 83 13.13 18.18 -14.25
CA SER A 83 11.89 18.64 -14.86
C SER A 83 10.67 18.12 -14.08
N SER A 84 9.65 18.97 -13.92
CA SER A 84 8.44 18.64 -13.15
C SER A 84 7.79 17.33 -13.65
N GLU A 85 7.94 17.03 -14.93
CA GLU A 85 7.39 15.86 -15.60
C GLU A 85 8.12 14.57 -15.22
N SER A 86 9.40 14.62 -14.86
CA SER A 86 10.22 13.47 -14.47
C SER A 86 10.49 13.38 -12.96
N ARG A 87 10.14 14.42 -12.19
CA ARG A 87 10.24 14.42 -10.73
C ARG A 87 9.21 13.47 -10.09
N LEU A 88 9.64 12.76 -9.04
CA LEU A 88 8.74 11.93 -8.24
C LEU A 88 7.84 12.77 -7.34
N PRO A 89 6.62 12.27 -7.03
CA PRO A 89 5.75 12.91 -6.05
C PRO A 89 6.38 12.89 -4.64
N ALA A 90 6.01 13.86 -3.82
CA ALA A 90 6.52 13.97 -2.46
C ALA A 90 6.15 12.74 -1.61
N GLY A 91 7.08 12.30 -0.76
CA GLY A 91 6.87 11.18 0.16
C GLY A 91 7.17 9.79 -0.42
N VAL A 92 7.64 9.70 -1.68
CA VAL A 92 8.21 8.47 -2.22
C VAL A 92 9.64 8.30 -1.71
N THR A 93 9.94 7.14 -1.15
CA THR A 93 11.28 6.79 -0.69
C THR A 93 11.92 5.83 -1.67
N LEU A 94 13.06 6.23 -2.24
CA LEU A 94 13.86 5.40 -3.13
C LEU A 94 15.06 4.82 -2.39
N TYR A 95 15.38 3.57 -2.68
CA TYR A 95 16.57 2.88 -2.18
C TYR A 95 17.38 2.35 -3.34
N ASN A 96 18.71 2.24 -3.21
CA ASN A 96 19.47 1.53 -4.23
C ASN A 96 19.10 0.07 -4.17
N TYR A 97 19.09 -0.55 -5.34
CA TYR A 97 19.12 -1.99 -5.43
C TYR A 97 20.39 -2.51 -4.73
N GLY A 98 20.25 -3.47 -3.83
CA GLY A 98 21.35 -4.05 -3.06
C GLY A 98 21.34 -3.68 -1.59
N ASP A 99 20.76 -2.54 -1.24
CA ASP A 99 20.87 -1.98 0.10
C ASP A 99 20.24 -2.91 1.15
N ALA A 100 20.96 -3.07 2.27
CA ALA A 100 20.43 -3.72 3.45
C ALA A 100 19.32 -2.85 4.06
N TYR A 101 18.07 -3.31 3.99
CA TYR A 101 16.92 -2.63 4.57
C TYR A 101 16.86 -2.81 6.08
N THR A 102 17.68 -2.05 6.81
CA THR A 102 17.88 -2.26 8.26
C THR A 102 16.79 -1.66 9.13
N ASN A 103 15.93 -0.76 8.63
CA ASN A 103 14.90 -0.12 9.44
C ASN A 103 13.48 -0.44 8.98
N ARG A 104 12.96 -1.54 9.50
CA ARG A 104 11.68 -2.16 9.13
C ARG A 104 10.46 -1.50 9.76
N LEU A 105 10.65 -0.71 10.82
CA LEU A 105 9.57 -0.27 11.73
C LEU A 105 9.14 1.19 11.55
N THR A 106 9.95 2.04 10.91
CA THR A 106 9.63 3.47 10.71
C THR A 106 9.32 3.84 9.26
N THR A 107 9.58 2.94 8.31
CA THR A 107 9.38 3.20 6.88
C THR A 107 7.99 2.75 6.45
N ASP A 108 7.22 3.65 5.84
CA ASP A 108 5.99 3.30 5.15
C ASP A 108 6.33 2.55 3.86
N TRP A 109 6.39 1.22 3.94
CA TRP A 109 6.73 0.34 2.83
C TRP A 109 5.76 0.44 1.64
N THR A 110 4.57 1.03 1.84
CA THR A 110 3.64 1.30 0.73
C THR A 110 4.14 2.40 -0.21
N LYS A 111 5.12 3.20 0.25
CA LYS A 111 5.73 4.33 -0.47
C LYS A 111 7.21 4.12 -0.74
N ALA A 112 7.72 2.91 -0.54
CA ALA A 112 9.13 2.56 -0.70
C ALA A 112 9.33 1.73 -1.98
N VAL A 113 10.34 2.09 -2.76
CA VAL A 113 10.70 1.41 -4.01
C VAL A 113 12.22 1.28 -4.09
N ALA A 114 12.73 0.11 -4.51
CA ALA A 114 14.13 -0.03 -4.85
C ALA A 114 14.34 0.23 -6.34
N TYR A 115 15.38 1.00 -6.65
CA TYR A 115 15.70 1.44 -7.99
C TYR A 115 17.16 1.13 -8.31
N CYS A 116 17.42 0.69 -9.53
CA CYS A 116 18.75 0.79 -10.09
C CYS A 116 18.78 0.84 -11.62
N ILE A 117 19.95 1.22 -12.14
CA ILE A 117 20.25 1.32 -13.56
C ILE A 117 21.01 0.06 -13.96
N SER A 118 20.54 -0.62 -14.99
CA SER A 118 21.21 -1.79 -15.55
C SER A 118 22.52 -1.40 -16.26
N PRO A 119 23.60 -2.18 -16.12
CA PRO A 119 24.81 -2.02 -16.94
C PRO A 119 24.56 -2.27 -18.43
N THR A 120 23.55 -3.09 -18.77
CA THR A 120 23.22 -3.46 -20.16
C THR A 120 22.25 -2.49 -20.84
N GLY A 121 21.83 -1.45 -20.11
CA GLY A 121 20.88 -0.45 -20.56
C GLY A 121 19.48 -0.75 -20.05
N GLY A 122 18.88 0.22 -19.36
CA GLY A 122 17.56 0.09 -18.76
C GLY A 122 17.56 0.39 -17.26
N ILE A 123 16.41 0.17 -16.65
CA ILE A 123 16.21 0.32 -15.20
C ILE A 123 15.52 -0.91 -14.65
N GLU A 124 15.82 -1.24 -13.41
CA GLU A 124 15.05 -2.20 -12.64
C GLU A 124 14.41 -1.47 -11.45
N VAL A 125 13.10 -1.66 -11.31
CA VAL A 125 12.31 -1.05 -10.26
C VAL A 125 11.57 -2.16 -9.53
N THR A 126 11.72 -2.20 -8.21
CA THR A 126 11.09 -3.23 -7.40
C THR A 126 10.31 -2.64 -6.24
N TRP A 127 9.21 -3.29 -5.87
CA TRP A 127 8.27 -2.84 -4.86
C TRP A 127 7.96 -3.92 -3.83
N TRP A 128 7.34 -3.51 -2.73
CA TRP A 128 7.05 -4.38 -1.60
C TRP A 128 5.71 -5.13 -1.69
N ASP A 129 5.76 -6.46 -1.62
CA ASP A 129 4.55 -7.27 -1.51
C ASP A 129 4.14 -7.54 -0.05
N HIS A 130 3.04 -6.91 0.34
CA HIS A 130 2.41 -7.04 1.66
C HIS A 130 1.60 -8.33 1.86
N THR A 131 1.29 -9.08 0.80
CA THR A 131 0.45 -10.29 0.88
C THR A 131 1.21 -11.53 1.38
N ARG A 132 2.54 -11.46 1.41
CA ARG A 132 3.40 -12.58 1.79
C ARG A 132 3.92 -12.39 3.22
N THR A 133 3.77 -13.42 4.05
CA THR A 133 4.28 -13.46 5.43
C THR A 133 5.58 -14.24 5.45
N GLY A 134 6.68 -13.60 5.88
CA GLY A 134 8.04 -14.13 5.74
C GLY A 134 8.80 -13.45 4.60
N ASP A 135 10.12 -13.33 4.78
CA ASP A 135 11.13 -12.63 3.99
C ASP A 135 10.62 -11.90 2.72
N TYR A 136 10.28 -10.64 2.92
CA TYR A 136 9.74 -9.71 1.93
C TYR A 136 10.47 -9.70 0.62
N ARG A 137 9.69 -9.95 -0.44
CA ARG A 137 10.24 -10.08 -1.78
C ARG A 137 9.87 -8.89 -2.64
N PHE A 138 10.90 -8.15 -3.02
CA PHE A 138 10.86 -7.24 -4.14
C PHE A 138 10.48 -8.04 -5.39
N SER A 139 9.23 -7.87 -5.84
CA SER A 139 8.66 -8.65 -6.95
C SER A 139 8.85 -7.86 -8.24
N ASN A 140 9.74 -8.32 -9.13
CA ASN A 140 9.68 -7.91 -10.53
C ASN A 140 8.63 -8.79 -11.23
N ASP A 141 7.81 -8.23 -12.12
CA ASP A 141 6.88 -9.03 -12.95
C ASP A 141 7.65 -9.74 -14.09
N VAL A 142 8.73 -10.43 -13.74
CA VAL A 142 9.49 -11.44 -14.52
C VAL A 142 10.18 -12.40 -13.54
N GLY A 143 9.39 -13.08 -12.71
CA GLY A 143 9.78 -14.37 -12.12
C GLY A 143 10.98 -14.40 -11.17
N LYS A 144 11.44 -13.28 -10.58
CA LYS A 144 12.49 -13.32 -9.55
C LYS A 144 12.05 -12.59 -8.28
N SER A 145 11.72 -13.38 -7.28
CA SER A 145 11.39 -12.89 -5.93
C SER A 145 12.66 -12.84 -5.09
N TYR A 146 13.15 -11.66 -4.70
CA TYR A 146 14.36 -11.54 -3.87
C TYR A 146 14.01 -11.58 -2.37
N SER A 147 14.56 -12.52 -1.60
CA SER A 147 14.28 -12.67 -0.16
C SER A 147 14.63 -11.41 0.64
N ALA A 148 13.89 -11.10 1.71
CA ALA A 148 14.33 -10.07 2.67
C ALA A 148 15.65 -10.48 3.31
N GLY A 149 16.54 -9.51 3.41
CA GLY A 149 17.93 -9.70 3.83
C GLY A 149 18.84 -9.57 2.61
N ASN A 150 19.30 -8.33 2.37
CA ASN A 150 20.20 -7.91 1.28
C ASN A 150 19.67 -8.26 -0.12
N ILE A 151 19.46 -7.25 -0.97
CA ILE A 151 19.17 -7.52 -2.39
C ILE A 151 20.46 -7.97 -3.07
N SER A 152 20.87 -9.21 -2.83
CA SER A 152 22.05 -9.80 -3.44
C SER A 152 21.73 -10.24 -4.87
N GLY A 153 21.55 -9.24 -5.74
CA GLY A 153 21.51 -9.35 -7.19
C GLY A 153 22.17 -8.11 -7.77
N GLY A 154 22.86 -8.22 -8.90
CA GLY A 154 23.11 -7.02 -9.70
C GLY A 154 21.81 -6.60 -10.39
N CYS A 155 21.68 -5.32 -10.72
CA CYS A 155 20.77 -4.88 -11.76
C CYS A 155 21.04 -5.73 -13.01
N ALA A 156 20.06 -6.51 -13.47
CA ALA A 156 20.25 -7.41 -14.61
C ALA A 156 20.62 -6.61 -15.87
#